data_AF-A0A135ZZT6-F1
#
_entry.id   AF-A0A135ZZT6-F1
#
_cell.length_a   1.000
_cell.length_b   1.000
_cell.length_c   1.000
_cell.angle_alpha   90.00
_cell.angle_beta   90.00
_cell.angle_gamma   90.00
#
_symmetry.space_group_name_H-M   'P 1'
#
loop_
_entity.id
_entity.type
_entity.pdbx_description
1 polymer ?
#
loop_
_entity_poly.entity_id
_entity_poly.type
_entity_poly.pdbx_seq_one_letter_code
_entity_poly.pdbx_strand_id
1 'polypeptide(L)'
;MTNKLKLLLRLFFSLLALPFFVLYWLLTLVFNRDNVFAGASQCLSLLPGQMGNYYRLAFYQFAMDSCGKDTVISFASLFSQQGTELSDGAYIGPQCNIGLCKIEANCLLGSGVHIMSGKGQHNFSDLNTALKDQGGVFNKVTIGEDSWIGNGALIMANIGKKCVVAAGAVVINDVPDFAIVAGNPAKIIKMRNE
;
A
#
# COMPACT_ATOMS: atom_id res chain seq x y z
N MET A 1 -14.46 -18.19 -11.69
CA MET A 1 -15.55 -17.19 -11.84
C MET A 1 -15.48 -16.59 -13.23
N THR A 2 -16.59 -16.55 -13.98
CA THR A 2 -16.60 -15.99 -15.34
C THR A 2 -16.33 -14.48 -15.33
N ASN A 3 -15.78 -13.93 -16.41
CA ASN A 3 -15.48 -12.49 -16.52
C ASN A 3 -16.73 -11.62 -16.33
N LYS A 4 -17.89 -12.09 -16.80
CA LYS A 4 -19.19 -11.40 -16.61
C LYS A 4 -19.59 -11.31 -15.14
N LEU A 5 -19.44 -12.39 -14.37
CA LEU A 5 -19.78 -12.39 -12.94
C LEU A 5 -18.85 -11.48 -12.13
N LYS A 6 -17.54 -11.48 -12.44
CA LYS A 6 -16.59 -10.52 -11.85
C LYS A 6 -17.00 -9.07 -12.10
N LEU A 7 -17.40 -8.74 -13.33
CA LEU A 7 -17.84 -7.39 -13.69
C LEU A 7 -19.11 -6.98 -12.93
N LEU A 8 -20.12 -7.85 -12.87
CA LEU A 8 -21.36 -7.58 -12.13
C LEU A 8 -21.10 -7.32 -10.64
N LEU A 9 -20.24 -8.13 -10.01
CA LEU A 9 -19.85 -7.92 -8.62
C LEU A 9 -19.14 -6.58 -8.43
N ARG A 10 -18.21 -6.22 -9.32
CA ARG A 10 -17.53 -4.92 -9.26
C ARG A 10 -18.52 -3.76 -9.33
N LEU A 11 -19.45 -3.77 -10.28
CA LEU A 11 -20.46 -2.73 -10.42
C LEU A 11 -21.38 -2.64 -9.19
N PHE A 12 -21.82 -3.79 -8.68
CA PHE A 12 -22.62 -3.85 -7.46
C PHE A 12 -21.90 -3.23 -6.26
N PHE A 13 -20.64 -3.60 -6.03
CA PHE A 13 -19.86 -3.07 -4.92
C PHE A 13 -19.45 -1.60 -5.11
N SER A 14 -19.20 -1.16 -6.35
CA SER A 14 -19.01 0.26 -6.66
C SER A 14 -20.22 1.09 -6.25
N LEU A 15 -21.44 0.65 -6.62
CA LEU A 15 -22.67 1.32 -6.21
C LEU A 15 -22.85 1.30 -4.69
N LEU A 16 -22.58 0.15 -4.06
CA LEU A 16 -22.70 -0.04 -2.61
C LEU A 16 -21.70 0.82 -1.81
N ALA A 17 -20.52 1.11 -2.37
CA ALA A 17 -19.50 1.94 -1.74
C ALA A 17 -19.78 3.44 -1.85
N LEU A 18 -20.66 3.89 -2.77
CA LEU A 18 -20.91 5.32 -2.99
C LEU A 18 -21.37 6.08 -1.75
N PRO A 19 -22.34 5.61 -0.93
CA PRO A 19 -22.76 6.35 0.26
C PRO A 19 -21.61 6.55 1.25
N PHE A 20 -20.77 5.53 1.43
CA PHE A 20 -19.59 5.60 2.29
C PHE A 20 -18.53 6.55 1.71
N PHE A 21 -18.30 6.51 0.40
CA PHE A 21 -17.41 7.43 -0.29
C PHE A 21 -17.88 8.89 -0.21
N VAL A 22 -19.19 9.15 -0.36
CA VAL A 22 -19.76 10.50 -0.21
C VAL A 22 -19.57 11.01 1.21
N LEU A 23 -19.79 10.17 2.23
CA LEU A 23 -19.51 10.53 3.61
C LEU A 23 -18.02 10.85 3.82
N TYR A 24 -17.11 9.99 3.33
CA TYR A 24 -15.67 10.26 3.32
C TYR A 24 -15.37 11.62 2.68
N TRP A 25 -15.88 11.87 1.48
CA TRP A 25 -15.64 13.11 0.74
C TRP A 25 -16.13 14.34 1.51
N LEU A 26 -17.33 14.31 2.08
CA LEU A 26 -17.86 15.40 2.91
C LEU A 26 -16.97 15.67 4.13
N LEU A 27 -16.46 14.62 4.79
CA LEU A 27 -15.53 14.78 5.91
C LEU A 27 -14.20 15.43 5.49
N THR A 28 -13.72 15.17 4.26
CA THR A 28 -12.51 15.82 3.74
C THR A 28 -12.66 17.33 3.48
N LEU A 29 -13.89 17.87 3.47
CA LEU A 29 -14.12 19.31 3.39
C LEU A 29 -13.84 20.04 4.71
N VAL A 30 -13.76 19.31 5.83
CA VAL A 30 -13.62 19.86 7.18
C VAL A 30 -12.32 19.40 7.85
N PHE A 31 -11.93 18.14 7.64
CA PHE A 31 -10.78 17.53 8.31
C PHE A 31 -9.59 17.31 7.37
N ASN A 32 -8.41 17.11 7.95
CA ASN A 32 -7.21 16.73 7.17
C ASN A 32 -7.49 15.45 6.37
N ARG A 33 -7.19 15.49 5.07
CA ARG A 33 -7.59 14.47 4.13
C ARG A 33 -6.99 13.10 4.42
N ASP A 34 -5.70 13.03 4.72
CA ASP A 34 -5.03 11.75 5.01
C ASP A 34 -5.53 11.14 6.32
N ASN A 35 -5.87 11.95 7.31
CA ASN A 35 -6.48 11.46 8.55
C ASN A 35 -7.86 10.83 8.29
N VAL A 36 -8.71 11.48 7.48
CA VAL A 36 -10.03 10.94 7.11
C VAL A 36 -9.86 9.68 6.25
N PHE A 37 -8.91 9.67 5.33
CA PHE A 37 -8.59 8.51 4.49
C PHE A 37 -8.12 7.31 5.33
N ALA A 38 -7.22 7.53 6.28
CA ALA A 38 -6.75 6.50 7.21
C ALA A 38 -7.89 5.95 8.07
N GLY A 39 -8.79 6.81 8.56
CA GLY A 39 -9.99 6.38 9.29
C GLY A 39 -10.94 5.53 8.45
N ALA A 40 -11.18 5.94 7.19
CA ALA A 40 -11.96 5.14 6.24
C ALA A 40 -11.29 3.80 5.95
N SER A 41 -9.97 3.79 5.76
CA SER A 41 -9.17 2.58 5.55
C SER A 41 -9.32 1.60 6.71
N GLN A 42 -9.21 2.06 7.96
CA GLN A 42 -9.42 1.27 9.17
C GLN A 42 -10.82 0.65 9.21
N CYS A 43 -11.87 1.44 8.98
CA CYS A 43 -13.24 0.95 8.96
C CYS A 43 -13.43 -0.17 7.94
N LEU A 44 -12.96 0.03 6.70
CA LEU A 44 -13.10 -0.94 5.62
C LEU A 44 -12.23 -2.19 5.80
N SER A 45 -11.11 -2.06 6.51
CA SER A 45 -10.19 -3.18 6.80
C SER A 45 -10.86 -4.31 7.60
N LEU A 46 -11.92 -3.97 8.35
CA LEU A 46 -12.69 -4.90 9.19
C LEU A 46 -13.64 -5.79 8.39
N LEU A 47 -13.86 -5.54 7.09
CA LEU A 47 -14.71 -6.36 6.23
C LEU A 47 -13.95 -7.61 5.75
N PRO A 48 -14.32 -8.83 6.19
CA PRO A 48 -13.57 -10.03 5.91
C PRO A 48 -13.92 -10.67 4.56
N GLY A 49 -13.06 -11.59 4.13
CA GLY A 49 -13.29 -12.46 2.99
C GLY A 49 -13.38 -11.73 1.64
N GLN A 50 -13.88 -12.44 0.64
CA GLN A 50 -13.91 -11.95 -0.74
C GLN A 50 -14.86 -10.76 -0.93
N MET A 51 -15.97 -10.72 -0.19
CA MET A 51 -16.90 -9.59 -0.25
C MET A 51 -16.25 -8.31 0.29
N GLY A 52 -15.48 -8.40 1.37
CA GLY A 52 -14.67 -7.29 1.87
C GLY A 52 -13.63 -6.82 0.85
N ASN A 53 -13.03 -7.74 0.09
CA ASN A 53 -12.08 -7.39 -0.98
C ASN A 53 -12.74 -6.51 -2.06
N TYR A 54 -13.92 -6.89 -2.54
CA TYR A 54 -14.65 -6.09 -3.53
C TYR A 54 -15.07 -4.73 -3.00
N TYR A 55 -15.54 -4.65 -1.75
CA TYR A 55 -15.94 -3.37 -1.16
C TYR A 55 -14.76 -2.42 -0.99
N ARG A 56 -13.64 -2.91 -0.41
CA ARG A 56 -12.42 -2.11 -0.26
C ARG A 56 -11.92 -1.61 -1.61
N LEU A 57 -11.82 -2.51 -2.59
CA LEU A 57 -11.41 -2.15 -3.95
C LEU A 57 -12.32 -1.09 -4.58
N ALA A 58 -13.63 -1.21 -4.40
CA ALA A 58 -14.59 -0.22 -4.89
C ALA A 58 -14.34 1.17 -4.26
N PHE A 59 -14.15 1.24 -2.94
CA PHE A 59 -13.86 2.51 -2.27
C PHE A 59 -12.53 3.13 -2.75
N TYR A 60 -11.45 2.34 -2.79
CA TYR A 60 -10.13 2.88 -3.16
C TYR A 60 -10.05 3.34 -4.62
N GLN A 61 -10.82 2.75 -5.53
CA GLN A 61 -10.98 3.27 -6.89
C GLN A 61 -11.55 4.69 -6.97
N PHE A 62 -12.32 5.12 -5.96
CA PHE A 62 -12.81 6.49 -5.87
C PHE A 62 -11.89 7.39 -5.04
N ALA A 63 -11.25 6.82 -4.01
CA ALA A 63 -10.55 7.60 -2.99
C ALA A 63 -9.06 7.83 -3.29
N MET A 64 -8.34 6.88 -3.90
CA MET A 64 -6.91 7.00 -4.20
C MET A 64 -6.65 7.81 -5.47
N ASP A 65 -5.42 8.31 -5.66
CA ASP A 65 -5.00 8.96 -6.92
C ASP A 65 -5.17 8.01 -8.12
N SER A 66 -4.86 6.73 -7.93
CA SER A 66 -5.09 5.66 -8.91
C SER A 66 -5.23 4.31 -8.23
N CYS A 67 -6.22 3.51 -8.65
CA CYS A 67 -6.37 2.14 -8.18
C CYS A 67 -6.89 1.25 -9.32
N GLY A 68 -6.10 0.24 -9.68
CA GLY A 68 -6.42 -0.73 -10.72
C GLY A 68 -7.66 -1.55 -10.37
N LYS A 69 -8.49 -1.85 -11.37
CA LYS A 69 -9.73 -2.61 -11.25
C LYS A 69 -9.47 -4.07 -10.91
N ASP A 70 -8.30 -4.60 -11.23
CA ASP A 70 -7.87 -5.97 -10.93
C ASP A 70 -6.84 -6.04 -9.81
N THR A 71 -7.01 -5.19 -8.80
CA THR A 71 -6.20 -5.21 -7.56
C THR A 71 -6.90 -6.07 -6.51
N VAL A 72 -6.12 -6.86 -5.76
CA VAL A 72 -6.61 -7.52 -4.55
C VAL A 72 -6.06 -6.78 -3.34
N ILE A 73 -6.94 -6.28 -2.50
CA ILE A 73 -6.59 -5.81 -1.16
C ILE A 73 -7.14 -6.86 -0.22
N SER A 74 -6.37 -7.34 0.75
CA SER A 74 -6.82 -8.38 1.68
C SER A 74 -7.29 -7.81 3.01
N PHE A 75 -7.85 -8.69 3.84
CA PHE A 75 -8.38 -8.36 5.17
C PHE A 75 -7.32 -7.69 6.07
N ALA A 76 -7.76 -6.72 6.87
CA ALA A 76 -6.94 -5.98 7.83
C ALA A 76 -5.74 -5.20 7.21
N SER A 77 -5.70 -5.00 5.90
CA SER A 77 -4.68 -4.15 5.26
C SER A 77 -5.08 -2.69 5.28
N LEU A 78 -4.16 -1.84 5.71
CA LEU A 78 -4.36 -0.42 5.99
C LEU A 78 -3.55 0.45 5.04
N PHE A 79 -4.12 1.59 4.66
CA PHE A 79 -3.48 2.64 3.89
C PHE A 79 -3.63 3.96 4.64
N SER A 80 -2.54 4.71 4.74
CA SER A 80 -2.51 5.95 5.55
C SER A 80 -2.54 7.24 4.73
N GLN A 81 -2.31 7.15 3.41
CA GLN A 81 -2.09 8.31 2.56
C GLN A 81 -2.94 8.19 1.30
N GLN A 82 -3.77 9.20 1.02
CA GLN A 82 -4.69 9.19 -0.12
C GLN A 82 -3.93 9.09 -1.45
N GLY A 83 -2.77 9.75 -1.54
CA GLY A 83 -1.93 9.82 -2.73
C GLY A 83 -1.23 8.50 -3.11
N THR A 84 -1.65 7.38 -2.53
CA THR A 84 -1.18 6.04 -2.86
C THR A 84 -1.72 5.61 -4.22
N GLU A 85 -0.90 4.91 -5.01
CA GLU A 85 -1.27 4.41 -6.33
C GLU A 85 -1.12 2.89 -6.39
N LEU A 86 -2.15 2.20 -6.86
CA LEU A 86 -2.16 0.73 -7.04
C LEU A 86 -2.48 0.39 -8.50
N SER A 87 -1.66 -0.43 -9.14
CA SER A 87 -1.86 -0.85 -10.53
C SER A 87 -2.58 -2.19 -10.64
N ASP A 88 -3.12 -2.49 -11.83
CA ASP A 88 -3.79 -3.76 -12.11
C ASP A 88 -2.88 -4.98 -11.86
N GLY A 89 -3.47 -6.06 -11.35
CA GLY A 89 -2.77 -7.29 -11.02
C GLY A 89 -2.01 -7.24 -9.68
N ALA A 90 -1.95 -6.09 -9.00
CA ALA A 90 -1.33 -6.01 -7.69
C ALA A 90 -2.13 -6.81 -6.64
N TYR A 91 -1.40 -7.59 -5.84
CA TYR A 91 -1.93 -8.33 -4.69
C TYR A 91 -1.34 -7.77 -3.40
N ILE A 92 -2.20 -7.30 -2.52
CA ILE A 92 -1.87 -6.87 -1.17
C ILE A 92 -2.36 -7.93 -0.20
N GLY A 93 -1.42 -8.67 0.40
CA GLY A 93 -1.67 -9.66 1.43
C GLY A 93 -2.35 -9.07 2.67
N PRO A 94 -2.88 -9.92 3.56
CA PRO A 94 -3.59 -9.46 4.75
C PRO A 94 -2.65 -8.77 5.73
N GLN A 95 -3.20 -7.88 6.55
CA GLN A 95 -2.48 -7.20 7.64
C GLN A 95 -1.29 -6.33 7.18
N CYS A 96 -1.27 -5.90 5.91
CA CYS A 96 -0.27 -4.94 5.46
C CYS A 96 -0.55 -3.55 6.02
N ASN A 97 0.51 -2.76 6.26
CA ASN A 97 0.39 -1.35 6.64
C ASN A 97 1.17 -0.49 5.65
N ILE A 98 0.46 0.30 4.86
CA ILE A 98 0.99 0.95 3.67
C ILE A 98 0.90 2.49 3.81
N GLY A 99 2.07 3.11 3.77
CA GLY A 99 2.30 4.55 3.68
C GLY A 99 2.03 5.12 2.29
N LEU A 100 2.60 6.28 2.00
CA LEU A 100 2.58 6.86 0.67
C LEU A 100 3.44 6.01 -0.27
N CYS A 101 2.81 5.28 -1.18
CA CYS A 101 3.53 4.44 -2.13
C CYS A 101 2.88 4.38 -3.52
N LYS A 102 3.67 3.95 -4.50
CA LYS A 102 3.21 3.50 -5.81
C LYS A 102 3.53 2.01 -5.96
N ILE A 103 2.51 1.18 -6.13
CA ILE A 103 2.66 -0.25 -6.37
C ILE A 103 2.28 -0.52 -7.82
N GLU A 104 3.27 -0.94 -8.61
CA GLU A 104 3.11 -1.18 -10.04
C GLU A 104 2.46 -2.54 -10.35
N ALA A 105 2.22 -2.79 -11.63
CA ALA A 105 1.40 -3.92 -12.06
C ALA A 105 2.00 -5.26 -11.63
N ASN A 106 1.11 -6.22 -11.35
CA ASN A 106 1.47 -7.60 -11.00
C ASN A 106 2.38 -7.77 -9.77
N CYS A 107 2.54 -6.74 -8.93
CA CYS A 107 3.31 -6.87 -7.68
C CYS A 107 2.57 -7.75 -6.67
N LEU A 108 3.32 -8.56 -5.93
CA LEU A 108 2.79 -9.43 -4.89
C LEU A 108 3.37 -9.03 -3.54
N LEU A 109 2.53 -8.56 -2.62
CA LEU A 109 2.91 -8.31 -1.23
C LEU A 109 2.36 -9.45 -0.36
N GLY A 110 3.25 -10.10 0.37
CA GLY A 110 2.93 -11.08 1.38
C GLY A 110 2.16 -10.48 2.56
N SER A 111 1.77 -11.32 3.51
CA SER A 111 1.06 -10.88 4.72
C SER A 111 1.97 -10.01 5.60
N GLY A 112 1.41 -8.98 6.23
CA GLY A 112 2.14 -8.17 7.21
C GLY A 112 3.27 -7.33 6.63
N VAL A 113 3.27 -7.04 5.32
CA VAL A 113 4.25 -6.14 4.71
C VAL A 113 3.98 -4.71 5.15
N HIS A 114 5.02 -4.02 5.60
CA HIS A 114 4.96 -2.63 6.02
C HIS A 114 5.74 -1.76 5.03
N ILE A 115 5.08 -0.81 4.38
CA ILE A 115 5.74 0.16 3.50
C ILE A 115 5.62 1.52 4.17
N MET A 116 6.76 2.13 4.47
CA MET A 116 6.82 3.48 5.05
C MET A 116 6.83 4.53 3.93
N SER A 117 6.40 5.74 4.23
CA SER A 117 6.52 6.89 3.31
C SER A 117 7.97 7.42 3.28
N GLY A 118 8.93 6.54 3.01
CA GLY A 118 10.37 6.80 3.12
C GLY A 118 10.92 6.76 4.56
N LYS A 119 12.24 6.90 4.69
CA LYS A 119 12.96 6.85 5.97
C LYS A 119 12.97 8.15 6.81
N GLY A 120 12.56 9.26 6.22
CA GLY A 120 12.69 10.61 6.80
C GLY A 120 11.42 11.16 7.46
N GLN A 121 10.53 10.29 7.94
CA GLN A 121 9.20 10.68 8.43
C GLN A 121 9.23 11.61 9.66
N HIS A 122 10.31 11.58 10.43
CA HIS A 122 10.56 12.50 11.53
C HIS A 122 12.01 12.99 11.48
N ASN A 123 12.21 14.30 11.66
CA ASN A 123 13.51 14.85 11.99
C ASN A 123 13.84 14.56 13.46
N PHE A 124 15.13 14.40 13.75
CA PHE A 124 15.61 14.04 15.09
C PHE A 124 16.91 14.75 15.48
N SER A 125 17.31 15.77 14.73
CA SER A 125 18.57 16.49 14.94
C SER A 125 18.46 17.61 15.98
N ASP A 126 17.27 18.15 16.24
CA ASP A 126 17.08 19.20 17.25
C ASP A 126 16.83 18.56 18.63
N LEU A 127 17.71 18.80 19.59
CA LEU A 127 17.58 18.25 20.93
C LEU A 127 16.66 19.06 21.85
N ASN A 128 16.25 20.27 21.45
CA ASN A 128 15.44 21.18 22.27
C ASN A 128 13.94 21.13 21.94
N THR A 129 13.58 20.59 20.78
CA THR A 129 12.19 20.44 20.32
C THR A 129 11.76 18.98 20.46
N ALA A 130 10.55 18.71 20.94
CA ALA A 130 10.04 17.33 21.00
C ALA A 130 9.96 16.71 19.60
N LEU A 131 10.34 15.43 19.44
CA LEU A 131 10.42 14.74 18.13
C LEU A 131 9.17 14.90 17.25
N LYS A 132 7.98 14.86 17.85
CA LYS A 132 6.70 15.02 17.14
C LYS A 132 6.54 16.40 16.49
N ASP A 133 7.22 17.41 17.01
CA ASP A 133 7.12 18.81 16.60
C ASP A 133 8.31 19.23 15.68
N GLN A 134 9.27 18.33 15.43
CA GLN A 134 10.45 18.60 14.57
C GLN A 134 10.15 18.47 13.07
N GLY A 135 8.94 18.07 12.69
CA GLY A 135 8.55 17.83 11.30
C GLY A 135 9.23 16.60 10.68
N GLY A 136 9.18 16.50 9.35
CA GLY A 136 9.72 15.39 8.58
C GLY A 136 9.25 15.45 7.13
N VAL A 137 9.64 14.47 6.32
CA VAL A 137 9.25 14.39 4.91
C VAL A 137 8.72 13.00 4.60
N PHE A 138 7.52 12.96 4.03
CA PHE A 138 6.95 11.75 3.44
C PHE A 138 7.35 11.68 1.97
N ASN A 139 8.01 10.58 1.61
CA ASN A 139 8.42 10.28 0.25
C ASN A 139 7.57 9.13 -0.29
N LYS A 140 7.09 9.26 -1.52
CA LYS A 140 6.35 8.20 -2.20
C LYS A 140 7.33 7.07 -2.57
N VAL A 141 7.22 5.92 -1.89
CA VAL A 141 8.02 4.73 -2.18
C VAL A 141 7.45 3.99 -3.39
N THR A 142 8.29 3.60 -4.34
CA THR A 142 7.85 2.81 -5.51
C THR A 142 8.19 1.34 -5.34
N ILE A 143 7.23 0.45 -5.61
CA ILE A 143 7.43 -0.98 -5.80
C ILE A 143 7.24 -1.29 -7.28
N GLY A 144 8.35 -1.59 -7.96
CA GLY A 144 8.38 -1.76 -9.41
C GLY A 144 7.70 -3.04 -9.88
N GLU A 145 7.21 -3.01 -11.12
CA GLU A 145 6.39 -4.05 -11.74
C GLU A 145 6.91 -5.49 -11.51
N ASP A 146 5.98 -6.43 -11.27
CA ASP A 146 6.27 -7.87 -11.17
C ASP A 146 7.27 -8.23 -10.05
N SER A 147 7.31 -7.41 -8.99
CA SER A 147 8.11 -7.66 -7.80
C SER A 147 7.33 -8.41 -6.73
N TRP A 148 8.03 -9.28 -5.99
CA TRP A 148 7.49 -9.99 -4.84
C TRP A 148 8.11 -9.50 -3.54
N ILE A 149 7.27 -9.10 -2.59
CA ILE A 149 7.65 -8.68 -1.26
C ILE A 149 7.20 -9.75 -0.25
N GLY A 150 8.16 -10.43 0.37
CA GLY A 150 7.90 -11.50 1.32
C GLY A 150 7.21 -11.02 2.59
N ASN A 151 6.51 -11.93 3.27
CA ASN A 151 5.76 -11.64 4.49
C ASN A 151 6.60 -10.90 5.54
N GLY A 152 6.00 -9.91 6.20
CA GLY A 152 6.65 -9.18 7.29
C GLY A 152 7.82 -8.28 6.89
N ALA A 153 8.09 -8.08 5.60
CA ALA A 153 9.14 -7.17 5.17
C ALA A 153 8.77 -5.70 5.47
N LEU A 154 9.77 -4.92 5.87
CA LEU A 154 9.68 -3.47 6.13
C LEU A 154 10.41 -2.71 5.03
N ILE A 155 9.70 -1.84 4.31
CA ILE A 155 10.21 -1.12 3.13
C ILE A 155 10.24 0.38 3.41
N MET A 156 11.42 1.01 3.27
CA MET A 156 11.62 2.45 3.46
C MET A 156 12.26 3.14 2.24
N ALA A 157 12.45 2.41 1.14
CA ALA A 157 13.17 2.83 -0.05
C ALA A 157 12.56 2.16 -1.31
N ASN A 158 12.94 2.62 -2.49
CA ASN A 158 12.37 2.13 -3.75
C ASN A 158 12.82 0.69 -4.05
N ILE A 159 11.92 -0.09 -4.63
CA ILE A 159 12.18 -1.42 -5.15
C ILE A 159 12.03 -1.36 -6.67
N GLY A 160 13.07 -1.75 -7.41
CA GLY A 160 13.04 -1.86 -8.86
C GLY A 160 12.08 -2.96 -9.35
N LYS A 161 11.96 -3.13 -10.67
CA LYS A 161 11.06 -4.14 -11.24
C LYS A 161 11.61 -5.54 -11.07
N LYS A 162 10.72 -6.53 -11.02
CA LYS A 162 11.06 -7.95 -10.95
C LYS A 162 11.99 -8.27 -9.78
N CYS A 163 11.88 -7.54 -8.67
CA CYS A 163 12.67 -7.83 -7.48
C CYS A 163 12.03 -8.94 -6.64
N VAL A 164 12.84 -9.57 -5.78
CA VAL A 164 12.36 -10.43 -4.71
C VAL A 164 12.91 -9.92 -3.38
N VAL A 165 12.04 -9.49 -2.49
CA VAL A 165 12.40 -9.11 -1.12
C VAL A 165 12.04 -10.28 -0.21
N ALA A 166 13.03 -10.87 0.47
CA ALA A 166 12.80 -11.98 1.37
C ALA A 166 11.89 -11.59 2.55
N ALA A 167 11.20 -12.59 3.13
CA ALA A 167 10.37 -12.39 4.31
C ALA A 167 11.19 -11.77 5.47
N GLY A 168 10.59 -10.83 6.19
CA GLY A 168 11.20 -10.13 7.32
C GLY A 168 12.38 -9.19 6.96
N ALA A 169 12.66 -8.98 5.67
CA ALA A 169 13.75 -8.08 5.28
C ALA A 169 13.42 -6.62 5.61
N VAL A 170 14.44 -5.84 5.98
CA VAL A 170 14.32 -4.40 6.27
C VAL A 170 15.08 -3.61 5.20
N VAL A 171 14.33 -3.10 4.22
CA VAL A 171 14.89 -2.41 3.05
C VAL A 171 15.01 -0.91 3.34
N ILE A 172 16.26 -0.46 3.48
CA ILE A 172 16.60 0.93 3.86
C ILE A 172 17.25 1.74 2.73
N ASN A 173 17.60 1.08 1.63
CA ASN A 173 18.23 1.64 0.44
C ASN A 173 17.51 1.14 -0.81
N ASP A 174 17.59 1.91 -1.89
CA ASP A 174 16.96 1.54 -3.16
C ASP A 174 17.51 0.21 -3.68
N VAL A 175 16.62 -0.63 -4.19
CA VAL A 175 16.93 -1.97 -4.71
C VAL A 175 16.86 -1.94 -6.23
N PRO A 176 17.94 -2.31 -6.95
CA PRO A 176 17.94 -2.28 -8.41
C PRO A 176 17.05 -3.39 -9.00
N ASP A 177 16.60 -3.18 -10.24
CA ASP A 177 15.82 -4.16 -11.00
C ASP A 177 16.42 -5.57 -10.91
N PHE A 178 15.56 -6.59 -10.87
CA PHE A 178 15.91 -8.02 -10.83
C PHE A 178 16.63 -8.50 -9.56
N ALA A 179 16.92 -7.63 -8.59
CA ALA A 179 17.64 -8.03 -7.40
C ALA A 179 16.78 -8.92 -6.47
N ILE A 180 17.45 -9.88 -5.83
CA ILE A 180 16.94 -10.60 -4.67
C ILE A 180 17.63 -10.02 -3.44
N VAL A 181 16.88 -9.50 -2.48
CA VAL A 181 17.42 -8.91 -1.25
C VAL A 181 16.89 -9.62 0.00
N ALA A 182 17.73 -9.72 1.03
CA ALA A 182 17.36 -10.33 2.31
C ALA A 182 18.12 -9.70 3.49
N GLY A 183 17.57 -9.85 4.70
CA GLY A 183 18.21 -9.44 5.95
C GLY A 183 17.75 -8.08 6.51
N ASN A 184 18.33 -7.71 7.65
CA ASN A 184 18.14 -6.42 8.32
C ASN A 184 19.53 -5.85 8.73
N PRO A 185 20.05 -4.82 8.05
CA PRO A 185 19.50 -4.21 6.83
C PRO A 185 19.55 -5.18 5.65
N ALA A 186 18.60 -5.04 4.73
CA ALA A 186 18.53 -5.88 3.54
C ALA A 186 19.73 -5.64 2.62
N LYS A 187 20.32 -6.73 2.13
CA LYS A 187 21.44 -6.73 1.17
C LYS A 187 21.07 -7.57 -0.04
N ILE A 188 21.60 -7.20 -1.21
CA ILE A 188 21.49 -8.01 -2.42
C ILE A 188 22.21 -9.35 -2.15
N ILE A 189 21.47 -10.45 -2.33
CA ILE A 189 22.01 -11.81 -2.20
C ILE A 189 22.33 -12.42 -3.57
N LYS A 190 21.56 -12.08 -4.60
CA LYS A 190 21.75 -12.52 -5.99
C LYS A 190 20.91 -11.64 -6.92
N MET A 191 21.27 -11.54 -8.19
CA MET A 191 20.41 -11.01 -9.26
C MET A 191 19.66 -12.15 -9.98
N ARG A 192 18.36 -11.99 -10.25
CA ARG A 192 17.51 -13.03 -10.88
C ARG A 192 17.88 -13.31 -12.34
N ASN A 193 18.52 -12.36 -13.00
CA ASN A 193 18.91 -12.40 -14.41
C ASN A 193 20.37 -12.85 -14.61
N GLU A 194 21.02 -13.37 -13.57
CA GLU A 194 22.38 -13.92 -13.57
C GLU A 194 22.40 -15.43 -13.32
#